data_AF-A0A2U2CIP7-F1
#
_entry.id   AF-A0A2U2CIP7-F1
#
_cell.length_a   1.000
_cell.length_b   1.000
_cell.length_c   1.000
_cell.angle_alpha   90.00
_cell.angle_beta   90.00
_cell.angle_gamma   90.00
#
_symmetry.space_group_name_H-M   'P 1'
#
loop_
_entity.id
_entity.type
_entity.pdbx_description
1 polymer ?
#
loop_
_entity_poly.entity_id
_entity_poly.type
_entity_poly.pdbx_seq_one_letter_code
_entity_poly.pdbx_strand_id
1 'polypeptide(L)'
;MTDPETEIEALKASLSALRRVVAKTVLLLPEAERQELCDWLLRASMATDGQEDPGAVTIPGVPNGMKRAAEMEEVLALIRFYQKGE
;
A
#
# COMPACT_ATOMS: atom_id res chain seq x y z
N MET A 1 20.17 21.35 -11.07
CA MET A 1 19.81 20.08 -10.40
C MET A 1 18.91 20.45 -9.25
N THR A 2 17.72 19.87 -9.18
CA THR A 2 16.82 20.02 -8.03
C THR A 2 17.54 19.47 -6.81
N ASP A 3 17.37 20.13 -5.66
CA ASP A 3 17.95 19.64 -4.42
C ASP A 3 17.37 18.26 -4.05
N PRO A 4 18.19 17.27 -3.62
CA PRO A 4 17.72 15.92 -3.32
C PRO A 4 16.56 15.87 -2.31
N GLU A 5 16.47 16.81 -1.36
CA GLU A 5 15.35 16.84 -0.41
C GLU A 5 14.05 17.20 -1.12
N THR A 6 14.10 18.12 -2.09
CA THR A 6 12.95 18.51 -2.90
C THR A 6 12.45 17.34 -3.75
N GLU A 7 13.36 16.54 -4.31
CA GLU A 7 13.01 15.36 -5.10
C GLU A 7 12.39 14.25 -4.23
N ILE A 8 12.93 14.03 -3.02
CA ILE A 8 12.37 13.09 -2.05
C ILE A 8 10.95 13.50 -1.64
N GLU A 9 10.71 14.78 -1.36
CA GLU A 9 9.37 15.26 -1.00
C GLU A 9 8.38 15.13 -2.16
N ALA A 10 8.80 15.41 -3.41
CA ALA A 10 7.96 15.19 -4.59
C ALA A 10 7.59 13.70 -4.77
N LEU A 11 8.53 12.79 -4.51
CA LEU A 11 8.29 11.34 -4.57
C LEU A 11 7.32 10.89 -3.46
N LYS A 12 7.48 11.38 -2.23
CA LYS A 12 6.54 11.10 -1.13
C LYS A 12 5.13 11.59 -1.44
N ALA A 13 5.00 12.80 -1.99
CA ALA A 13 3.71 13.35 -2.40
C ALA A 13 3.05 12.49 -3.49
N SER A 14 3.84 12.08 -4.49
CA SER A 14 3.37 11.21 -5.57
C SER A 14 2.92 9.84 -5.05
N LEU A 15 3.70 9.23 -4.15
CA LEU A 15 3.36 7.96 -3.52
C LEU A 15 2.06 8.05 -2.71
N SER A 16 1.89 9.12 -1.93
CA SER A 16 0.65 9.39 -1.19
C SER A 16 -0.56 9.54 -2.12
N ALA A 17 -0.40 10.24 -3.25
CA ALA A 17 -1.46 10.36 -4.25
C ALA A 17 -1.85 9.00 -4.85
N LEU A 18 -0.87 8.17 -5.20
CA LEU A 18 -1.10 6.83 -5.73
C LEU A 18 -1.84 5.93 -4.72
N ARG A 19 -1.46 5.94 -3.45
CA ARG A 19 -2.17 5.17 -2.40
C ARG A 19 -3.64 5.56 -2.29
N ARG A 20 -3.95 6.87 -2.40
CA ARG A 20 -5.34 7.36 -2.39
C ARG A 20 -6.12 6.90 -3.61
N VAL A 21 -5.49 6.91 -4.79
CA VAL A 21 -6.12 6.39 -6.02
C VAL A 21 -6.43 4.91 -5.85
N VAL A 22 -5.47 4.11 -5.40
CA VAL A 22 -5.67 2.68 -5.13
C VAL A 22 -6.81 2.45 -4.15
N ALA A 23 -6.81 3.13 -3.01
CA ALA A 23 -7.87 3.00 -2.01
C ALA A 23 -9.25 3.35 -2.59
N LYS A 24 -9.36 4.39 -3.41
CA LYS A 24 -10.61 4.76 -4.08
C LYS A 24 -11.04 3.72 -5.13
N THR A 25 -10.11 3.14 -5.88
CA THR A 25 -10.43 2.06 -6.82
C THR A 25 -10.99 0.83 -6.11
N VAL A 26 -10.48 0.50 -4.92
CA VAL A 26 -11.00 -0.61 -4.11
C VAL A 26 -12.46 -0.38 -3.69
N LEU A 27 -12.87 0.86 -3.43
CA LEU A 27 -14.27 1.18 -3.08
C LEU A 27 -15.24 0.95 -4.25
N LEU A 28 -14.75 0.94 -5.50
CA LEU A 28 -15.57 0.67 -6.68
C LEU A 28 -15.85 -0.82 -6.88
N LEU A 29 -15.17 -1.70 -6.13
CA LEU A 29 -15.44 -3.14 -6.17
C LEU A 29 -16.75 -3.45 -5.44
N PRO A 30 -17.46 -4.54 -5.81
CA PRO A 30 -18.58 -5.02 -5.01
C PRO A 30 -18.11 -5.43 -3.61
N GLU A 31 -19.04 -5.45 -2.65
CA GLU A 31 -18.72 -5.61 -1.22
C GLU A 31 -17.90 -6.89 -0.94
N ALA A 32 -18.24 -8.00 -1.58
CA ALA A 32 -17.59 -9.28 -1.34
C ALA A 32 -16.10 -9.24 -1.75
N GLU A 33 -15.81 -8.75 -2.95
CA GLU A 33 -14.45 -8.64 -3.48
C GLU A 33 -13.63 -7.59 -2.73
N ARG A 34 -14.27 -6.49 -2.31
CA ARG A 34 -13.65 -5.48 -1.46
C ARG A 34 -13.24 -6.08 -0.12
N GLN A 35 -14.12 -6.84 0.53
CA GLN A 35 -13.82 -7.47 1.81
C GLN A 35 -12.68 -8.48 1.67
N GLU A 36 -12.70 -9.31 0.63
CA GLU A 36 -11.63 -10.26 0.33
C GLU A 36 -10.27 -9.55 0.16
N LEU A 37 -10.25 -8.43 -0.56
CA LEU A 37 -9.04 -7.65 -0.76
C LEU A 37 -8.55 -6.97 0.53
N CYS A 38 -9.45 -6.44 1.35
CA CYS A 38 -9.12 -5.89 2.67
C CYS A 38 -8.51 -6.96 3.59
N ASP A 39 -9.04 -8.17 3.58
CA ASP A 39 -8.52 -9.29 4.35
C ASP A 39 -7.14 -9.73 3.85
N TRP A 40 -6.93 -9.72 2.52
CA TRP A 40 -5.62 -9.96 1.93
C TRP A 40 -4.60 -8.89 2.33
N LEU A 41 -4.96 -7.61 2.26
CA LEU A 41 -4.09 -6.49 2.67
C LEU A 41 -3.66 -6.62 4.13
N LEU A 42 -4.60 -7.01 5.01
CA LEU A 42 -4.32 -7.27 6.42
C LEU A 42 -3.33 -8.43 6.60
N ARG A 43 -3.50 -9.54 5.88
CA ARG A 43 -2.54 -10.66 5.95
C ARG A 43 -1.16 -10.25 5.42
N ALA A 44 -1.13 -9.47 4.33
CA ALA A 44 0.12 -8.99 3.72
C ALA A 44 0.85 -7.96 4.60
N SER A 45 0.14 -7.18 5.41
CA SER A 45 0.74 -6.23 6.37
C SER A 45 1.32 -6.92 7.61
N MET A 46 0.99 -8.18 7.86
CA MET A 46 1.43 -8.94 9.04
C MET A 46 2.70 -9.78 8.79
N ALA A 47 3.49 -9.45 7.75
CA ALA A 47 4.65 -10.22 7.27
C ALA A 47 5.34 -11.07 8.36
N THR A 48 5.11 -12.38 8.27
CA THR A 48 5.80 -13.39 9.07
C THR A 48 7.13 -13.68 8.38
N ASP A 49 8.23 -13.69 9.14
CA ASP A 49 9.56 -14.10 8.65
C ASP A 49 9.46 -15.45 7.92
N GLY A 50 9.43 -15.45 6.58
CA GLY A 50 9.60 -16.66 5.78
C GLY A 50 8.55 -17.01 4.71
N GLN A 51 7.50 -16.23 4.46
CA GLN A 51 6.67 -16.46 3.26
C GLN A 51 7.23 -15.74 2.03
N GLU A 52 7.67 -16.52 1.04
CA GLU A 52 7.97 -16.00 -0.29
C GLU A 52 6.66 -15.50 -0.92
N ASP A 53 6.66 -14.21 -1.22
CA ASP A 53 5.51 -13.51 -1.76
C ASP A 53 5.38 -13.81 -3.28
N PRO A 54 4.24 -14.33 -3.77
CA PRO A 54 4.09 -14.78 -5.16
C PRO A 54 4.24 -13.68 -6.23
N GLY A 55 4.42 -12.42 -5.83
CA GLY A 55 4.65 -11.29 -6.73
C GLY A 55 5.79 -10.36 -6.30
N ALA A 56 6.66 -10.77 -5.38
CA ALA A 56 7.80 -9.94 -4.97
C ALA A 56 8.80 -9.76 -6.13
N VAL A 57 8.74 -8.60 -6.77
CA VAL A 57 9.84 -8.11 -7.61
C VAL A 57 10.96 -7.69 -6.65
N THR A 58 12.05 -8.44 -6.64
CA THR A 58 13.27 -8.09 -5.89
C THR A 58 13.92 -6.88 -6.54
N ILE A 59 13.80 -5.71 -5.90
CA ILE A 59 14.55 -4.51 -6.29
C ILE A 59 15.89 -4.57 -5.54
N PRO A 60 17.06 -4.62 -6.24
CA PRO A 60 18.36 -4.62 -5.59
C PRO A 60 18.51 -3.38 -4.68
N GLY A 61 18.82 -3.61 -3.39
CA GLY A 61 19.06 -2.55 -2.42
C GLY A 61 17.87 -2.11 -1.56
N VAL A 62 16.68 -2.71 -1.71
CA VAL A 62 15.52 -2.42 -0.85
C VAL A 62 15.27 -3.58 0.12
N PRO A 63 15.29 -3.36 1.45
CA PRO A 63 14.85 -4.35 2.42
C PRO A 63 13.34 -4.59 2.24
N ASN A 64 12.97 -5.71 1.60
CA ASN A 64 11.65 -5.88 0.98
C ASN A 64 10.49 -6.22 1.94
N GLY A 65 10.76 -6.77 3.13
CA GLY A 65 9.69 -7.26 4.01
C GLY A 65 8.94 -6.16 4.76
N MET A 66 9.65 -5.41 5.59
CA MET A 66 9.03 -4.47 6.54
C MET A 66 8.47 -3.21 5.86
N LYS A 67 9.13 -2.70 4.80
CA LYS A 67 8.62 -1.54 4.04
C LYS A 67 7.34 -1.88 3.29
N ARG A 68 7.25 -3.08 2.69
CA ARG A 68 6.05 -3.52 1.98
C ARG A 68 4.87 -3.71 2.93
N ALA A 69 5.09 -4.31 4.10
CA ALA A 69 4.05 -4.49 5.11
C ALA A 69 3.42 -3.14 5.52
N ALA A 70 4.25 -2.12 5.76
CA ALA A 70 3.79 -0.76 6.06
C ALA A 70 2.98 -0.14 4.90
N GLU A 71 3.39 -0.35 3.65
CA GLU A 71 2.61 0.12 2.49
C GLU A 71 1.20 -0.51 2.43
N MET A 72 1.08 -1.81 2.74
CA MET A 72 -0.23 -2.50 2.76
C MET A 72 -1.13 -1.98 3.87
N GLU A 73 -0.55 -1.68 5.05
CA GLU A 73 -1.27 -1.07 6.17
C GLU A 73 -1.78 0.34 5.84
N GLU A 74 -0.96 1.18 5.21
CA GLU A 74 -1.33 2.54 4.79
C GLU A 74 -2.50 2.54 3.79
N VAL A 75 -2.48 1.63 2.81
CA VAL A 75 -3.60 1.48 1.85
C VAL A 75 -4.87 1.00 2.55
N LEU A 76 -4.76 0.01 3.44
CA LEU A 76 -5.90 -0.50 4.21
C LEU A 76 -6.51 0.59 5.11
N ALA A 77 -5.68 1.43 5.73
CA ALA A 77 -6.13 2.55 6.55
C ALA A 77 -6.92 3.58 5.71
N LEU A 78 -6.45 3.91 4.50
CA LEU A 78 -7.15 4.82 3.59
C LEU A 78 -8.51 4.27 3.13
N ILE A 79 -8.59 2.97 2.81
CA ILE A 79 -9.87 2.34 2.43
C ILE A 79 -10.88 2.48 3.58
N ARG A 80 -10.47 2.10 4.80
CA ARG A 80 -11.31 2.19 6.01
C ARG A 80 -11.72 3.62 6.33
N PHE A 81 -10.83 4.58 6.09
CA PHE A 81 -11.15 6.01 6.27
C PHE A 81 -12.26 6.44 5.33
N TYR A 82 -12.16 6.11 4.04
CA TYR A 82 -13.18 6.49 3.07
C TYR A 82 -14.53 5.79 3.30
N GLN A 83 -14.53 4.52 3.74
CA GLN A 83 -15.77 3.81 4.10
C GLN A 83 -16.53 4.44 5.27
N LYS A 84 -15.85 5.16 6.17
CA LYS A 84 -16.49 5.84 7.31
C LYS A 84 -17.03 7.23 6.96
N GLY A 85 -16.64 7.78 5.80
CA GLY A 85 -16.98 9.13 5.35
C GLY A 85 -18.03 9.18 4.24
N GLU A 86 -18.46 8.02 3.71
CA GLU A 86 -19.70 7.84 2.96
C GLU A 86 -20.86 7.50 3.91
#